data_AF-A0A520C3W5-F1
#
_entry.id   AF-A0A520C3W5-F1
#
_cell.length_a   1.000
_cell.length_b   1.000
_cell.length_c   1.000
_cell.angle_alpha   90.00
_cell.angle_beta   90.00
_cell.angle_gamma   90.00
#
_symmetry.space_group_name_H-M   'P 1'
#
loop_
_entity.id
_entity.type
_entity.pdbx_description
1 polymer ?
#
loop_
_entity_poly.entity_id
_entity_poly.type
_entity_poly.pdbx_seq_one_letter_code
_entity_poly.pdbx_strand_id
1 'polypeptide(L)'
;MMTGDHPATALSIARQAGLSGEAPPITGAELAGMDDEALSRRLAATHVFCRVQPEQKLRLVRAFQARGDVVAMTGDGVNDAPALKAADIGVAMGAR
;
A
#
# COMPACT_ATOMS: atom_id res chain seq x y z
N MET A 1 -2.62 0.21 -4.55
CA MET A 1 -2.86 1.61 -4.13
C MET A 1 -2.74 1.71 -2.61
N MET A 2 -1.93 2.65 -2.10
CA MET A 2 -1.85 2.98 -0.67
C MET A 2 -2.21 4.46 -0.51
N THR A 3 -3.21 4.80 0.30
CA THR A 3 -3.68 6.19 0.47
C THR A 3 -4.08 6.51 1.92
N GLY A 4 -4.01 7.79 2.30
CA GLY A 4 -4.57 8.32 3.55
C GLY A 4 -6.08 8.59 3.47
N ASP A 5 -6.69 8.42 2.30
CA ASP A 5 -8.11 8.70 2.07
C ASP A 5 -9.06 7.74 2.77
N HIS A 6 -10.32 8.16 2.87
CA HIS A 6 -11.42 7.32 3.32
C HIS A 6 -11.68 6.16 2.34
N PRO A 7 -12.09 4.95 2.82
CA PRO A 7 -12.32 3.78 1.96
C PRO A 7 -13.18 4.04 0.72
N ALA A 8 -14.29 4.78 0.88
CA ALA A 8 -15.18 5.10 -0.24
C ALA A 8 -14.48 5.88 -1.37
N THR A 9 -13.67 6.88 -1.02
CA THR A 9 -12.88 7.67 -1.97
C THR A 9 -11.79 6.81 -2.60
N ALA A 10 -11.05 6.06 -1.78
CA ALA A 10 -9.98 5.18 -2.23
C ALA A 10 -10.48 4.16 -3.27
N LEU A 11 -11.62 3.51 -3.01
CA LEU A 11 -12.23 2.56 -3.93
C LEU A 11 -12.74 3.22 -5.22
N SER A 12 -13.33 4.41 -5.12
CA SER A 12 -13.80 5.15 -6.30
C SER A 12 -12.64 5.50 -7.24
N ILE A 13 -11.53 6.01 -6.70
CA ILE A 13 -10.32 6.33 -7.47
C ILE A 13 -9.63 5.06 -7.97
N ALA A 14 -9.52 4.02 -7.15
CA ALA A 14 -8.96 2.73 -7.56
C ALA A 14 -9.71 2.13 -8.75
N ARG A 15 -11.05 2.20 -8.75
CA ARG A 15 -11.86 1.72 -9.88
C ARG A 15 -11.59 2.53 -11.16
N GLN A 16 -11.50 3.85 -11.05
CA GLN A 16 -11.19 4.71 -12.20
C GLN A 16 -9.78 4.44 -12.76
N ALA A 17 -8.83 4.09 -11.90
CA ALA A 17 -7.47 3.74 -12.27
C ALA A 17 -7.30 2.28 -12.75
N GLY A 18 -8.39 1.48 -12.81
CA GLY A 18 -8.32 0.07 -13.21
C GLY A 18 -7.72 -0.87 -12.14
N LEU A 19 -7.62 -0.41 -10.89
CA LEU A 19 -7.09 -1.17 -9.74
C LEU A 19 -8.18 -1.89 -8.92
N SER A 20 -9.37 -2.02 -9.49
CA SER A 20 -10.48 -2.73 -8.86
C SER A 20 -10.21 -4.23 -8.79
N GLY A 21 -10.25 -4.79 -7.59
CA GLY A 21 -10.27 -6.24 -7.35
C GLY A 21 -11.53 -6.66 -6.60
N GLU A 22 -11.74 -7.96 -6.47
CA GLU A 22 -12.89 -8.53 -5.77
C GLU A 22 -12.78 -8.41 -4.24
N ALA A 23 -11.55 -8.28 -3.71
CA ALA A 23 -11.33 -8.19 -2.28
C ALA A 23 -11.63 -6.78 -1.72
N PRO A 24 -12.20 -6.70 -0.51
CA PRO A 24 -12.40 -5.43 0.17
C PRO A 24 -11.06 -4.74 0.48
N PRO A 25 -11.05 -3.40 0.55
CA PRO A 25 -9.84 -2.67 0.92
C PRO A 25 -9.42 -3.03 2.35
N ILE A 26 -8.13 -2.91 2.64
CA ILE A 26 -7.64 -2.97 4.02
C ILE A 26 -7.45 -1.54 4.53
N THR A 27 -8.03 -1.25 5.69
CA THR A 27 -7.78 0.01 6.39
C THR A 27 -6.49 -0.07 7.21
N GLY A 28 -5.87 1.08 7.49
CA GLY A 28 -4.74 1.15 8.41
C GLY A 28 -5.06 0.59 9.80
N ALA A 29 -6.30 0.72 10.28
CA ALA A 29 -6.73 0.14 11.56
C ALA A 29 -6.75 -1.40 11.52
N GLU A 30 -7.33 -1.98 10.47
CA GLU A 30 -7.32 -3.44 10.27
C GLU A 30 -5.89 -3.97 10.10
N LEU A 31 -5.07 -3.28 9.32
CA LEU A 31 -3.67 -3.63 9.11
C LEU A 31 -2.90 -3.67 10.43
N ALA A 32 -3.13 -2.73 11.35
CA ALA A 32 -2.47 -2.70 12.66
C ALA A 32 -2.82 -3.91 13.52
N GLY A 33 -4.02 -4.50 13.35
CA GLY A 33 -4.45 -5.70 14.07
C GLY A 33 -4.04 -7.02 13.41
N MET A 34 -3.52 -7.00 12.19
CA MET A 34 -3.05 -8.21 11.49
C MET A 34 -1.63 -8.57 11.90
N ASP A 35 -1.38 -9.85 12.14
CA ASP A 35 -0.04 -10.41 12.12
C ASP A 35 0.49 -10.57 10.68
N ASP A 36 1.76 -10.96 10.54
CA ASP A 36 2.41 -11.03 9.22
C ASP A 36 1.89 -12.19 8.37
N GLU A 37 1.41 -13.26 8.98
CA GLU A 37 0.84 -14.41 8.27
C GLU A 37 -0.54 -14.08 7.68
N ALA A 38 -1.40 -13.44 8.48
CA ALA A 38 -2.70 -12.93 8.07
C ALA A 38 -2.57 -11.84 7.00
N LEU A 39 -1.60 -10.94 7.17
CA LEU A 39 -1.28 -9.94 6.17
C LEU A 39 -0.87 -10.61 4.85
N SER A 40 0.10 -11.53 4.89
CA SER A 40 0.61 -12.23 3.70
C SER A 40 -0.51 -12.90 2.89
N ARG A 41 -1.43 -13.61 3.57
CA ARG A 41 -2.62 -14.21 2.92
C ARG A 41 -3.50 -13.16 2.22
N ARG A 42 -3.74 -12.01 2.88
CA ARG A 42 -4.60 -10.96 2.34
C ARG A 42 -3.96 -10.19 1.19
N LEU A 43 -2.63 -10.04 1.18
CA LEU A 43 -1.90 -9.30 0.14
C LEU A 43 -2.06 -9.92 -1.26
N ALA A 44 -2.42 -11.20 -1.37
CA ALA A 44 -2.62 -11.86 -2.66
C ALA A 44 -3.84 -11.33 -3.43
N ALA A 45 -4.89 -10.89 -2.72
CA ALA A 45 -6.14 -10.44 -3.33
C ALA A 45 -6.42 -8.94 -3.11
N THR A 46 -5.74 -8.30 -2.17
CA THR A 46 -6.01 -6.91 -1.79
C THR A 46 -5.15 -5.95 -2.60
N HIS A 47 -5.79 -5.08 -3.39
CA HIS A 47 -5.10 -4.05 -4.18
C HIS A 47 -5.16 -2.65 -3.56
N VAL A 48 -6.07 -2.41 -2.61
CA VAL A 48 -6.36 -1.08 -2.05
C VAL A 48 -6.13 -1.08 -0.55
N PHE A 49 -5.23 -0.22 -0.10
CA PHE A 49 -4.96 0.08 1.31
C PHE A 49 -5.31 1.54 1.57
N CYS A 50 -6.15 1.81 2.57
CA CYS A 50 -6.68 3.14 2.85
C CYS A 50 -6.49 3.53 4.32
N ARG A 51 -6.54 4.83 4.64
CA ARG A 51 -6.18 5.36 5.97
C ARG A 51 -4.80 4.87 6.47
N VAL A 52 -3.83 4.71 5.56
CA VAL A 52 -2.54 4.10 5.86
C VAL A 52 -1.55 5.14 6.41
N GLN A 53 -0.88 4.82 7.51
CA GLN A 53 0.19 5.64 8.11
C GLN A 53 1.55 5.42 7.44
N PRO A 54 2.52 6.35 7.55
CA PRO A 54 3.85 6.19 6.95
C PRO A 54 4.56 4.87 7.30
N GLU A 55 4.50 4.45 8.57
CA GLU A 55 5.13 3.21 9.05
C GLU A 55 4.46 1.97 8.44
N GLN A 56 3.16 2.07 8.19
CA GLN A 56 2.38 1.01 7.58
C GLN A 56 2.68 0.85 6.09
N LYS A 57 3.01 1.93 5.37
CA LYS A 57 3.51 1.84 3.99
C LYS A 57 4.81 1.03 3.93
N LEU A 58 5.74 1.31 4.84
CA LEU A 58 6.99 0.55 4.96
C LEU A 58 6.72 -0.93 5.30
N ARG A 59 5.78 -1.21 6.21
CA ARG A 59 5.37 -2.58 6.54
C ARG A 59 4.85 -3.32 5.31
N LEU A 60 3.99 -2.68 4.50
CA LEU A 60 3.45 -3.27 3.28
C LEU A 60 4.55 -3.58 2.27
N VAL A 61 5.48 -2.65 2.03
CA VAL A 61 6.64 -2.89 1.14
C VAL A 61 7.41 -4.14 1.58
N ARG A 62 7.77 -4.23 2.87
CA ARG A 62 8.50 -5.39 3.41
C ARG A 62 7.69 -6.69 3.32
N ALA A 63 6.38 -6.61 3.52
CA ALA A 63 5.52 -7.79 3.44
C ALA A 63 5.39 -8.32 2.00
N PHE A 64 5.37 -7.45 0.99
CA PHE A 64 5.48 -7.87 -0.42
C PHE A 64 6.86 -8.46 -0.73
N GLN A 65 7.94 -7.82 -0.28
CA GLN A 65 9.31 -8.35 -0.45
C GLN A 65 9.50 -9.73 0.21
N ALA A 66 8.92 -9.94 1.40
CA ALA A 66 8.98 -11.23 2.10
C ALA A 66 8.25 -12.36 1.36
N ARG A 67 7.34 -12.04 0.43
CA ARG A 67 6.70 -13.00 -0.47
C ARG A 67 7.55 -13.35 -1.70
N GLY A 68 8.71 -12.71 -1.85
CA GLY A 68 9.58 -12.84 -3.01
C GLY A 68 9.21 -11.92 -4.18
N ASP A 69 8.30 -10.97 -3.97
CA ASP A 69 7.93 -9.99 -5.00
C ASP A 69 9.05 -8.94 -5.17
N VAL A 70 9.31 -8.52 -6.40
CA VAL A 70 10.11 -7.31 -6.68
C VAL A 70 9.19 -6.10 -6.55
N VAL A 71 9.46 -5.24 -5.57
CA VAL A 71 8.54 -4.17 -5.18
C VAL A 71 8.99 -2.83 -5.75
N ALA A 72 8.15 -2.26 -6.61
CA ALA A 72 8.25 -0.86 -7.00
C ALA A 72 7.29 0.00 -6.16
N MET A 73 7.78 1.10 -5.60
CA MET A 73 6.97 2.07 -4.88
C MET A 73 7.05 3.44 -5.53
N THR A 74 5.91 4.11 -5.66
CA THR A 74 5.82 5.51 -6.09
C THR A 74 5.33 6.38 -4.94
N GLY A 75 5.86 7.60 -4.82
CA GLY A 75 5.48 8.56 -3.77
C GLY A 75 6.01 9.96 -4.06
N ASP A 76 5.41 10.97 -3.43
CA ASP A 76 5.64 12.39 -3.72
C ASP A 76 6.10 13.21 -2.50
N GLY A 77 6.13 12.63 -1.31
CA GLY A 77 6.40 13.37 -0.07
C GLY A 77 7.32 12.67 0.92
N VAL A 78 7.69 13.42 1.96
CA VAL A 78 8.51 12.94 3.10
C VAL A 78 7.89 11.74 3.81
N ASN A 79 6.56 11.63 3.78
CA ASN A 79 5.81 10.51 4.35
C ASN A 79 6.07 9.18 3.65
N ASP A 80 6.53 9.22 2.39
CA ASP A 80 6.84 8.03 1.59
C ASP A 80 8.32 7.68 1.60
N ALA A 81 9.19 8.58 2.09
CA ALA A 81 10.64 8.42 2.01
C ALA A 81 11.17 7.09 2.60
N PRO A 82 10.72 6.61 3.79
CA PRO A 82 11.19 5.34 4.31
C PRO A 82 10.83 4.15 3.41
N ALA A 83 9.61 4.16 2.86
CA ALA A 83 9.08 3.07 2.07
C ALA A 83 9.61 3.10 0.63
N LEU A 84 9.81 4.29 0.04
CA LEU A 84 10.51 4.50 -1.23
C LEU A 84 11.95 3.98 -1.17
N LYS A 85 12.66 4.24 -0.06
CA LYS A 85 14.03 3.76 0.13
C LYS A 85 14.10 2.24 0.34
N ALA A 86 13.07 1.65 0.95
CA ALA A 86 13.04 0.23 1.24
C ALA A 86 12.62 -0.63 0.05
N ALA A 87 11.83 -0.07 -0.88
CA ALA A 87 11.43 -0.74 -2.10
C ALA A 87 12.64 -1.08 -2.99
N ASP A 88 12.53 -2.15 -3.77
CA ASP A 88 13.56 -2.53 -4.75
C ASP A 88 13.72 -1.45 -5.82
N ILE A 89 12.62 -0.77 -6.15
CA ILE A 89 12.58 0.37 -7.07
C ILE A 89 11.75 1.50 -6.43
N GLY A 90 12.42 2.58 -6.03
CA GLY A 90 11.75 3.80 -5.56
C GLY A 90 11.58 4.83 -6.68
N VAL A 91 10.34 5.25 -6.94
CA VAL A 91 9.99 6.28 -7.93
C VAL A 91 9.46 7.52 -7.19
N ALA A 92 10.29 8.54 -7.09
CA ALA A 92 9.87 9.83 -6.54
C ALA A 92 9.18 10.66 -7.62
N MET A 93 7.98 11.17 -7.31
CA MET A 93 7.28 12.10 -8.19
C MET A 93 7.94 13.48 -8.10
N GLY A 94 8.36 14.03 -9.25
CA GLY A 94 8.91 15.39 -9.30
C GLY A 94 7.83 16.44 -9.00
N ALA A 95 8.22 17.51 -8.30
CA ALA A 95 7.40 18.70 -8.18
C ALA A 95 7.34 19.40 -9.55
N ARG A 96 6.14 19.78 -9.99
CA ARG A 96 5.94 20.72 -11.10
C ARG A 96 5.97 22.14 -10.58
#